data_AF-A0A1T4V1P4-F1
#
_entry.id   AF-A0A1T4V1P4-F1
#
_cell.length_a   1.000
_cell.length_b   1.000
_cell.length_c   1.000
_cell.angle_alpha   90.00
_cell.angle_beta   90.00
_cell.angle_gamma   90.00
#
_symmetry.space_group_name_H-M   'P 1'
#
loop_
_entity.id
_entity.type
_entity.pdbx_description
1 polymer ?
#
loop_
_entity_poly.entity_id
_entity_poly.type
_entity_poly.pdbx_seq_one_letter_code
_entity_poly.pdbx_strand_id
1 'polypeptide(L)'
;MIKGLTAALIAAVISVPATAAQVELRYSKLYSQLKHNYGENHPDVKVGYFLISPETGKVCEITKAWMIKKQHSEFFVIPPSQELPLPIDNHLRQVNPDVFIETMGDAVCDVSFQVLAKESFNEEMSAEEIQNLVPQMTAMMKDLGGMFASWFMPEVEGVMVHFAEPVSSLSTSEGRSINVDGKVAIIRVDELKQGEKIAFTKTPLKVTPWIPQS
;
A
#
# COMPACT_ATOMS: atom_id res chain seq x y z
N MET A 1 6.10 -36.90 64.42
CA MET A 1 7.17 -35.92 64.11
C MET A 1 7.32 -35.81 62.60
N ILE A 2 6.90 -34.66 62.05
CA ILE A 2 7.40 -33.88 60.87
C ILE A 2 8.21 -34.67 59.81
N LYS A 3 7.83 -34.74 58.52
CA LYS A 3 7.95 -33.69 57.46
C LYS A 3 7.24 -34.26 56.21
N GLY A 4 6.34 -33.57 55.51
CA GLY A 4 6.49 -32.22 54.96
C GLY A 4 7.18 -32.32 53.59
N LEU A 5 6.50 -32.84 52.56
CA LEU A 5 7.01 -32.88 51.20
C LEU A 5 6.31 -31.78 50.38
N THR A 6 6.90 -30.59 50.38
CA THR A 6 6.42 -29.46 49.57
C THR A 6 7.07 -29.55 48.19
N ALA A 7 6.24 -29.64 47.15
CA ALA A 7 6.64 -29.60 45.76
C ALA A 7 7.26 -28.24 45.38
N ALA A 8 8.29 -28.26 44.53
CA ALA A 8 8.75 -27.08 43.80
C ALA A 8 8.77 -27.41 42.30
N LEU A 9 7.69 -27.10 41.61
CA LEU A 9 7.68 -27.05 40.14
C LEU A 9 8.38 -25.76 39.70
N ILE A 10 9.56 -25.90 39.11
CA ILE A 10 10.25 -24.78 38.44
C ILE A 10 9.69 -24.70 37.02
N ALA A 11 8.81 -23.74 36.77
CA ALA A 11 8.36 -23.41 35.43
C ALA A 11 9.44 -22.59 34.72
N ALA A 12 10.15 -23.23 33.78
CA ALA A 12 11.08 -22.54 32.90
C ALA A 12 10.29 -21.77 31.84
N VAL A 13 10.30 -20.43 31.92
CA VAL A 13 9.74 -19.56 30.88
C VAL A 13 10.75 -19.53 29.74
N ILE A 14 10.48 -20.26 28.66
CA ILE A 14 11.26 -20.20 27.44
C ILE A 14 10.82 -18.93 26.70
N SER A 15 11.54 -17.83 26.91
CA SER A 15 11.39 -16.62 26.10
C SER A 15 11.99 -16.89 24.72
N VAL A 16 11.14 -17.11 23.72
CA VAL A 16 11.54 -17.18 22.31
C VAL A 16 11.93 -15.76 21.87
N PRO A 17 13.10 -15.55 21.25
CA PRO A 17 13.45 -14.25 20.70
C PRO A 17 12.50 -13.94 19.53
N ALA A 18 11.72 -12.86 19.65
CA ALA A 18 10.99 -12.29 18.52
C ALA A 18 12.01 -11.62 17.60
N THR A 19 12.29 -12.23 16.46
CA THR A 19 13.19 -11.66 15.44
C THR A 19 12.35 -10.90 14.43
N ALA A 20 12.22 -9.58 14.60
CA ALA A 20 11.53 -8.75 13.61
C ALA A 20 12.17 -8.95 12.22
N ALA A 21 11.34 -9.26 11.21
CA ALA A 21 11.83 -9.39 9.85
C ALA A 21 12.34 -8.02 9.34
N GLN A 22 13.58 -8.00 8.86
CA GLN A 22 14.26 -6.78 8.40
C GLN A 22 14.60 -6.90 6.92
N VAL A 23 14.17 -5.92 6.14
CA VAL A 23 14.51 -5.77 4.72
C VAL A 23 15.53 -4.64 4.58
N GLU A 24 16.62 -4.91 3.85
CA GLU A 24 17.65 -3.93 3.53
C GLU A 24 17.76 -3.75 2.01
N LEU A 25 17.63 -2.51 1.55
CA LEU A 25 17.72 -2.15 0.14
C LEU A 25 18.52 -0.88 -0.07
N ARG A 26 19.25 -0.79 -1.18
CA ARG A 26 19.86 0.47 -1.60
C ARG A 26 18.81 1.39 -2.18
N TYR A 27 18.81 2.66 -1.78
CA TYR A 27 17.86 3.67 -2.28
C TYR A 27 17.75 3.72 -3.81
N SER A 28 18.88 3.54 -4.52
CA SER A 28 18.89 3.53 -5.99
C SER A 28 18.01 2.45 -6.62
N LYS A 29 17.76 1.32 -5.92
CA LYS A 29 16.86 0.26 -6.39
C LYS A 29 15.40 0.69 -6.32
N LEU A 30 15.05 1.55 -5.36
CA LEU A 30 13.70 2.05 -5.13
C LEU A 30 13.41 3.28 -6.01
N TYR A 31 14.43 4.09 -6.28
CA TYR A 31 14.30 5.30 -7.08
C TYR A 31 13.78 5.04 -8.52
N SER A 32 14.10 3.88 -9.10
CA SER A 32 13.79 3.59 -10.52
C SER A 32 12.32 3.69 -10.85
N GLN A 33 11.43 3.26 -9.94
CA GLN A 33 9.98 3.34 -10.14
C GLN A 33 9.43 4.69 -9.66
N LEU A 34 9.95 5.23 -8.55
CA LEU A 34 9.48 6.53 -8.03
C LEU A 34 9.70 7.68 -8.99
N LYS A 35 10.72 7.63 -9.86
CA LYS A 35 10.95 8.70 -10.84
C LYS A 35 9.72 8.96 -11.73
N HIS A 36 8.85 7.97 -11.92
CA HIS A 36 7.63 8.10 -12.70
C HIS A 36 6.61 9.04 -12.04
N ASN A 37 6.68 9.28 -10.72
CA ASN A 37 5.79 10.22 -10.03
C ASN A 37 5.99 11.69 -10.45
N TYR A 38 7.10 12.01 -11.13
CA TYR A 38 7.35 13.32 -11.73
C TYR A 38 6.83 13.44 -13.18
N GLY A 39 6.21 12.40 -13.73
CA GLY A 39 5.64 12.46 -15.08
C GLY A 39 4.45 13.42 -15.15
N GLU A 40 4.35 14.17 -16.25
CA GLU A 40 3.28 15.17 -16.46
C GLU A 40 1.97 14.55 -16.94
N ASN A 41 1.99 13.30 -17.43
CA ASN A 41 0.84 12.65 -18.06
C ASN A 41 -0.17 12.07 -17.08
N HIS A 42 0.15 12.02 -15.80
CA HIS A 42 -0.67 11.39 -14.76
C HIS A 42 -0.53 12.13 -13.41
N PRO A 43 -0.87 13.43 -13.37
CA PRO A 43 -0.63 14.31 -12.23
C PRO A 43 -1.36 13.89 -10.95
N ASP A 44 -2.43 13.10 -11.04
CA ASP A 44 -3.27 12.71 -9.91
C ASP A 44 -2.98 11.29 -9.40
N VAL A 45 -2.02 10.59 -10.00
CA VAL A 45 -1.61 9.24 -9.57
C VAL A 45 -0.12 9.16 -9.31
N LYS A 46 0.28 8.24 -8.44
CA LYS A 46 1.67 8.00 -8.08
C LYS A 46 1.93 6.52 -7.91
N VAL A 47 3.20 6.19 -7.89
CA VAL A 47 3.77 4.93 -7.41
C VAL A 47 4.11 5.08 -5.94
N GLY A 48 3.67 4.12 -5.12
CA GLY A 48 4.03 3.99 -3.72
C GLY A 48 4.59 2.60 -3.44
N TYR A 49 5.51 2.50 -2.48
CA TYR A 49 6.10 1.22 -2.07
C TYR A 49 5.37 0.66 -0.85
N PHE A 50 5.18 -0.65 -0.84
CA PHE A 50 4.54 -1.42 0.22
C PHE A 50 5.33 -2.71 0.46
N LEU A 51 5.15 -3.29 1.64
CA LEU A 51 5.71 -4.59 1.99
C LEU A 51 4.56 -5.59 1.86
N ILE A 52 4.73 -6.62 1.04
CA ILE A 52 3.68 -7.59 0.72
C ILE A 52 4.14 -8.98 1.13
N SER A 53 3.28 -9.71 1.82
CA SER A 53 3.49 -11.14 2.09
C SER A 53 3.33 -11.92 0.78
N PRO A 54 4.37 -12.63 0.30
CA PRO A 54 4.26 -13.44 -0.92
C PRO A 54 3.30 -14.62 -0.74
N GLU A 55 3.08 -15.07 0.51
CA GLU A 55 2.15 -16.17 0.83
C GLU A 55 0.68 -15.76 0.74
N THR A 56 0.36 -14.54 1.18
CA THR A 56 -1.05 -14.10 1.33
C THR A 56 -1.45 -12.98 0.38
N GLY A 57 -0.49 -12.32 -0.26
CA GLY A 57 -0.71 -11.10 -1.04
C GLY A 57 -1.11 -9.88 -0.21
N LYS A 58 -1.14 -9.98 1.12
CA LYS A 58 -1.55 -8.90 2.02
C LYS A 58 -0.40 -7.96 2.32
N VAL A 59 -0.76 -6.70 2.59
CA VAL A 59 0.19 -5.68 3.06
C VAL A 59 0.66 -6.03 4.47
N CYS A 60 1.97 -6.07 4.65
CA CYS A 60 2.63 -6.24 5.95
C CYS A 60 2.62 -4.91 6.72
N GLU A 61 2.46 -5.00 8.04
CA GLU A 61 2.58 -3.83 8.91
C GLU A 61 4.05 -3.46 9.09
N ILE A 62 4.42 -2.26 8.65
CA ILE A 62 5.75 -1.69 8.85
C ILE A 62 5.77 -1.04 10.23
N THR A 63 6.60 -1.55 11.12
CA THR A 63 6.76 -1.00 12.47
C THR A 63 7.77 0.12 12.50
N LYS A 64 8.76 0.08 11.59
CA LYS A 64 9.83 1.07 11.51
C LYS A 64 10.48 1.06 10.14
N ALA A 65 10.87 2.24 9.66
CA ALA A 65 11.76 2.34 8.51
C ALA A 65 12.68 3.56 8.63
N TRP A 66 13.89 3.44 8.09
CA TRP A 66 14.87 4.53 8.08
C TRP A 66 15.86 4.39 6.93
N MET A 67 16.51 5.50 6.60
CA MET A 67 17.69 5.52 5.74
C MET A 67 18.93 5.82 6.56
N ILE A 68 20.05 5.22 6.20
CA ILE A 68 21.34 5.49 6.82
C ILE A 68 22.45 5.63 5.78
N LYS A 69 23.33 6.60 6.02
CA LYS A 69 24.61 6.73 5.32
C LYS A 69 25.68 7.18 6.30
N LYS A 70 26.71 6.36 6.49
CA LYS A 70 27.79 6.62 7.46
C LYS A 70 27.19 6.86 8.85
N GLN A 71 27.27 8.08 9.38
CA GLN A 71 26.80 8.45 10.72
C GLN A 71 25.45 9.20 10.71
N HIS A 72 24.84 9.42 9.53
CA HIS A 72 23.56 10.10 9.41
C HIS A 72 22.43 9.10 9.18
N SER A 73 21.39 9.19 10.00
CA SER A 73 20.18 8.38 9.91
C SER A 73 18.95 9.27 9.86
N GLU A 74 17.96 8.88 9.05
CA GLU A 74 16.69 9.57 8.90
C GLU A 74 15.55 8.56 9.01
N PHE A 75 14.64 8.78 9.97
CA PHE A 75 13.52 7.87 10.23
C PHE A 75 12.26 8.33 9.50
N PHE A 76 11.52 7.37 8.97
CA PHE A 76 10.25 7.61 8.31
C PHE A 76 9.08 7.51 9.29
N VAL A 77 8.09 8.40 9.12
CA VAL A 77 6.79 8.27 9.78
C VAL A 77 5.89 7.45 8.85
N ILE A 78 5.55 6.23 9.27
CA ILE A 78 4.74 5.31 8.47
C ILE A 78 3.26 5.73 8.53
N PRO A 79 2.60 5.99 7.39
CA PRO A 79 1.19 6.32 7.35
C PRO A 79 0.31 5.08 7.59
N PRO A 80 -0.98 5.26 7.96
CA PRO A 80 -1.92 4.15 8.13
C PRO A 80 -2.08 3.25 6.89
N SER A 81 -1.84 3.79 5.69
CA SER A 81 -1.87 3.04 4.43
C SER A 81 -0.76 2.00 4.30
N GLN A 82 0.26 2.06 5.17
CA GLN A 82 1.49 1.25 5.12
C GLN A 82 2.35 1.52 3.87
N GLU A 83 2.18 2.69 3.25
CA GLU A 83 3.08 3.16 2.21
C GLU A 83 4.44 3.53 2.83
N LEU A 84 5.54 3.06 2.27
CA LEU A 84 6.89 3.49 2.64
C LEU A 84 7.16 4.89 2.04
N PRO A 85 7.24 5.96 2.85
CA PRO A 85 7.26 7.33 2.35
C PRO A 85 8.67 7.74 1.88
N LEU A 86 9.09 7.20 0.74
CA LEU A 86 10.41 7.48 0.19
C LEU A 86 10.42 8.84 -0.51
N PRO A 87 11.39 9.73 -0.19
CA PRO A 87 11.59 10.96 -0.95
C PRO A 87 12.07 10.63 -2.36
N ILE A 88 11.72 11.46 -3.34
CA ILE A 88 12.17 11.31 -4.73
C ILE A 88 13.23 12.36 -5.01
N ASP A 89 14.48 12.03 -4.72
CA ASP A 89 15.59 12.99 -4.67
C ASP A 89 16.82 12.45 -5.43
N ASN A 90 17.29 13.24 -6.41
CA ASN A 90 18.43 12.87 -7.24
C ASN A 90 19.75 12.85 -6.47
N HIS A 91 19.91 13.67 -5.42
CA HIS A 91 21.08 13.64 -4.55
C HIS A 91 21.06 12.37 -3.69
N LEU A 92 19.92 11.98 -3.12
CA LEU A 92 19.75 10.69 -2.43
C LEU A 92 20.07 9.52 -3.37
N ARG A 93 19.71 9.61 -4.66
CA ARG A 93 20.08 8.60 -5.67
C ARG A 93 21.60 8.48 -5.84
N GLN A 94 22.32 9.59 -5.79
CA GLN A 94 23.77 9.63 -5.96
C GLN A 94 24.52 9.13 -4.72
N VAL A 95 24.16 9.64 -3.53
CA VAL A 95 24.81 9.22 -2.28
C VAL A 95 24.39 7.81 -1.87
N ASN A 96 23.21 7.37 -2.34
CA ASN A 96 22.69 6.02 -2.29
C ASN A 96 22.77 5.41 -0.87
N PRO A 97 21.97 5.92 0.08
CA PRO A 97 21.88 5.36 1.43
C PRO A 97 21.26 3.96 1.39
N ASP A 98 21.49 3.23 2.48
CA ASP A 98 20.82 1.96 2.73
C ASP A 98 19.50 2.26 3.44
N VAL A 99 18.43 1.64 2.96
CA VAL A 99 17.06 1.77 3.45
C VAL A 99 16.74 0.49 4.20
N PHE A 100 16.36 0.65 5.46
CA PHE A 100 15.99 -0.44 6.35
C PHE A 100 14.51 -0.36 6.67
N ILE A 101 13.85 -1.51 6.67
CA ILE A 101 12.42 -1.64 6.93
C ILE A 101 12.25 -2.81 7.88
N GLU A 102 11.58 -2.58 9.00
CA GLU A 102 11.15 -3.60 9.96
C GLU A 102 9.64 -3.79 9.81
N THR A 103 9.21 -5.05 9.72
CA THR A 103 7.79 -5.41 9.71
C THR A 103 7.40 -6.15 10.99
N MET A 104 6.11 -6.10 11.34
CA MET A 104 5.59 -6.82 12.50
C MET A 104 5.60 -8.34 12.27
N GLY A 105 6.14 -9.08 13.25
CA GLY A 105 6.21 -10.54 13.24
C GLY A 105 7.40 -11.09 12.44
N ASP A 106 7.37 -12.41 12.23
CA ASP A 106 8.48 -13.16 11.62
C ASP A 106 8.22 -13.52 10.13
N ALA A 107 7.12 -13.03 9.56
CA ALA A 107 6.75 -13.32 8.18
C ALA A 107 7.72 -12.64 7.20
N VAL A 108 8.09 -13.36 6.14
CA VAL A 108 8.86 -12.79 5.03
C VAL A 108 7.96 -11.85 4.25
N CYS A 109 8.40 -10.61 4.06
CA CYS A 109 7.69 -9.60 3.29
C CYS A 109 8.61 -9.04 2.20
N ASP A 110 8.10 -8.99 0.98
CA ASP A 110 8.82 -8.47 -0.17
C ASP A 110 8.40 -7.03 -0.46
N VAL A 111 9.36 -6.22 -0.91
CA VAL A 111 9.05 -4.86 -1.37
C VAL A 111 8.35 -4.93 -2.73
N SER A 112 7.17 -4.33 -2.79
CA SER A 112 6.37 -4.20 -4.00
C SER A 112 5.95 -2.74 -4.19
N PHE A 113 5.76 -2.33 -5.44
CA PHE A 113 5.23 -1.02 -5.75
C PHE A 113 3.78 -1.14 -6.24
N GLN A 114 2.97 -0.13 -5.95
CA GLN A 114 1.58 -0.05 -6.38
C GLN A 114 1.31 1.31 -6.99
N VAL A 115 0.44 1.35 -8.01
CA VAL A 115 -0.14 2.61 -8.51
C VAL A 115 -1.29 2.99 -7.58
N LEU A 116 -1.34 4.26 -7.18
CA LEU A 116 -2.40 4.80 -6.33
C LEU A 116 -2.75 6.24 -6.71
N ALA A 117 -3.94 6.68 -6.33
CA ALA A 117 -4.27 8.11 -6.35
C ALA A 117 -3.34 8.89 -5.41
N LYS A 118 -2.98 10.13 -5.79
CA LYS A 118 -2.25 11.05 -4.92
C LYS A 118 -3.16 11.65 -3.86
N GLU A 119 -4.39 11.97 -4.25
CA GLU A 119 -5.40 12.52 -3.36
C GLU A 119 -5.84 11.47 -2.33
N SER A 120 -6.03 11.94 -1.09
CA SER A 120 -6.67 11.16 -0.04
C SER A 120 -8.14 11.52 0.00
N PHE A 121 -9.00 10.53 -0.23
CA PHE A 121 -10.44 10.69 -0.17
C PHE A 121 -10.92 10.39 1.25
N ASN A 122 -11.74 11.26 1.82
CA ASN A 122 -12.16 11.15 3.22
C ASN A 122 -13.60 10.65 3.36
N GLU A 123 -14.55 11.40 2.80
CA GLU A 123 -15.99 11.18 3.03
C GLU A 123 -16.72 10.71 1.77
N GLU A 124 -16.27 11.16 0.60
CA GLU A 124 -16.89 10.79 -0.67
C GLU A 124 -15.87 10.80 -1.82
N MET A 125 -16.30 10.24 -2.94
CA MET A 125 -15.64 10.32 -4.22
C MET A 125 -16.70 10.47 -5.32
N SER A 126 -16.48 11.37 -6.26
CA SER A 126 -17.34 11.61 -7.41
C SER A 126 -17.01 10.67 -8.57
N ALA A 127 -18.00 10.45 -9.44
CA ALA A 127 -17.79 9.72 -10.69
C ALA A 127 -16.74 10.40 -11.58
N GLU A 128 -16.68 11.72 -11.60
CA GLU A 128 -15.71 12.50 -12.37
C GLU A 128 -14.28 12.29 -11.87
N GLU A 129 -14.06 12.24 -10.55
CA GLU A 129 -12.74 11.91 -9.98
C GLU A 129 -12.29 10.51 -10.41
N ILE A 130 -13.19 9.53 -10.39
CA ILE A 130 -12.88 8.16 -10.83
C ILE A 130 -12.56 8.15 -12.34
N GLN A 131 -13.39 8.81 -13.15
CA GLN A 131 -13.20 8.92 -14.60
C GLN A 131 -11.90 9.66 -14.96
N ASN A 132 -11.44 10.58 -14.11
CA ASN A 132 -10.15 11.25 -14.27
C ASN A 132 -8.97 10.36 -13.84
N LEU A 133 -9.11 9.60 -12.75
CA LEU A 133 -8.06 8.71 -12.23
C LEU A 133 -7.77 7.54 -13.17
N VAL A 134 -8.81 6.88 -13.71
CA VAL A 134 -8.65 5.65 -14.50
C VAL A 134 -7.68 5.78 -15.69
N PRO A 135 -7.82 6.75 -16.62
CA PRO A 135 -6.87 6.88 -17.73
C PRO A 135 -5.45 7.20 -17.25
N GLN A 136 -5.29 7.95 -16.15
CA GLN A 136 -4.00 8.26 -15.56
C GLN A 136 -3.35 7.02 -14.92
N MET A 137 -4.14 6.19 -14.24
CA MET A 137 -3.68 4.92 -13.68
C MET A 137 -3.22 3.98 -14.79
N THR A 138 -3.97 3.86 -15.89
CA THR A 138 -3.52 3.09 -17.05
C THR A 138 -2.21 3.63 -17.63
N ALA A 139 -2.10 4.96 -17.79
CA ALA A 139 -0.87 5.59 -18.31
C ALA A 139 0.33 5.29 -17.41
N MET A 140 0.19 5.44 -16.08
CA MET A 140 1.23 5.11 -15.11
C MET A 140 1.64 3.63 -15.20
N MET A 141 0.67 2.73 -15.30
CA MET A 141 0.96 1.30 -15.46
C MET A 141 1.75 1.04 -16.76
N LYS A 142 1.36 1.67 -17.88
CA LYS A 142 2.08 1.58 -19.18
C LYS A 142 3.53 2.06 -19.06
N ASP A 143 3.75 3.18 -18.39
CA ASP A 143 5.10 3.70 -18.13
C ASP A 143 5.94 2.71 -17.31
N LEU A 144 5.35 2.05 -16.31
CA LEU A 144 6.03 1.07 -15.45
C LEU A 144 6.37 -0.23 -16.18
N GLY A 145 5.48 -0.71 -17.05
CA GLY A 145 5.74 -1.93 -17.84
C GLY A 145 6.69 -1.71 -19.02
N GLY A 146 7.01 -0.46 -19.35
CA GLY A 146 7.90 -0.10 -20.44
C GLY A 146 7.36 -0.44 -21.83
N MET A 147 8.27 -0.63 -22.79
CA MET A 147 7.95 -0.69 -24.23
C MET A 147 6.97 -1.80 -24.62
N PHE A 148 6.89 -2.89 -23.86
CA PHE A 148 6.01 -4.03 -24.18
C PHE A 148 4.65 -3.98 -23.48
N ALA A 149 4.49 -3.08 -22.50
CA ALA A 149 3.31 -3.06 -21.66
C ALA A 149 2.04 -2.73 -22.44
N SER A 150 2.14 -1.86 -23.44
CA SER A 150 1.01 -1.46 -24.29
C SER A 150 0.39 -2.62 -25.08
N TRP A 151 1.10 -3.74 -25.23
CA TRP A 151 0.62 -4.89 -26.01
C TRP A 151 -0.08 -5.94 -25.15
N PHE A 152 0.25 -6.01 -23.86
CA PHE A 152 -0.15 -7.13 -23.00
C PHE A 152 -0.86 -6.70 -21.72
N MET A 153 -0.80 -5.42 -21.34
CA MET A 153 -1.51 -4.97 -20.15
C MET A 153 -2.98 -4.71 -20.46
N PRO A 154 -3.89 -5.32 -19.68
CA PRO A 154 -5.29 -4.95 -19.71
C PRO A 154 -5.47 -3.50 -19.26
N GLU A 155 -6.55 -2.88 -19.72
CA GLU A 155 -6.91 -1.52 -19.33
C GLU A 155 -7.50 -1.49 -17.91
N VAL A 156 -7.29 -0.38 -17.21
CA VAL A 156 -7.98 -0.11 -15.95
C VAL A 156 -9.43 0.25 -16.26
N GLU A 157 -10.38 -0.41 -15.61
CA GLU A 157 -11.83 -0.19 -15.81
C GLU A 157 -12.55 0.37 -14.58
N GLY A 158 -11.78 0.66 -13.53
CA GLY A 158 -12.32 1.14 -12.27
C GLY A 158 -11.25 1.36 -11.23
N VAL A 159 -11.68 1.52 -9.98
CA VAL A 159 -10.80 1.69 -8.84
C VAL A 159 -11.15 0.71 -7.73
N MET A 160 -10.15 0.33 -6.95
CA MET A 160 -10.30 -0.35 -5.68
C MET A 160 -10.08 0.65 -4.56
N VAL A 161 -11.05 0.76 -3.65
CA VAL A 161 -10.97 1.59 -2.44
C VAL A 161 -10.66 0.68 -1.25
N HIS A 162 -9.53 0.94 -0.59
CA HIS A 162 -9.03 0.09 0.51
C HIS A 162 -9.34 0.74 1.85
N PHE A 163 -9.84 -0.03 2.81
CA PHE A 163 -10.19 0.43 4.16
C PHE A 163 -9.33 -0.26 5.23
N ALA A 164 -9.14 0.40 6.37
CA ALA A 164 -8.43 -0.20 7.51
C ALA A 164 -9.22 -1.35 8.14
N GLU A 165 -10.54 -1.20 8.22
CA GLU A 165 -11.47 -2.17 8.80
C GLU A 165 -12.52 -2.61 7.79
N PRO A 166 -13.17 -3.78 7.98
CA PRO A 166 -14.20 -4.22 7.06
C PRO A 166 -15.37 -3.24 6.98
N VAL A 167 -15.86 -3.02 5.76
CA VAL A 167 -17.04 -2.20 5.46
C VAL A 167 -18.08 -3.10 4.81
N SER A 168 -19.37 -2.91 5.11
CA SER A 168 -20.43 -3.75 4.55
C SER A 168 -20.80 -3.36 3.12
N SER A 169 -20.98 -2.07 2.88
CA SER A 169 -21.37 -1.50 1.60
C SER A 169 -21.05 -0.01 1.54
N LEU A 170 -20.91 0.52 0.33
CA LEU A 170 -20.90 1.96 0.07
C LEU A 170 -22.25 2.37 -0.51
N SER A 171 -22.67 3.60 -0.27
CA SER A 171 -23.92 4.14 -0.81
C SER A 171 -23.62 5.19 -1.87
N THR A 172 -24.39 5.21 -2.94
CA THR A 172 -24.29 6.25 -3.97
C THR A 172 -25.39 7.29 -3.82
N SER A 173 -25.19 8.50 -4.35
CA SER A 173 -26.21 9.55 -4.39
C SER A 173 -27.47 9.16 -5.16
N GLU A 174 -27.36 8.14 -6.02
CA GLU A 174 -28.47 7.55 -6.79
C GLU A 174 -29.25 6.48 -5.99
N GLY A 175 -28.89 6.25 -4.73
CA GLY A 175 -29.54 5.26 -3.85
C GLY A 175 -29.13 3.82 -4.12
N ARG A 176 -28.05 3.60 -4.89
CA ARG A 176 -27.48 2.27 -5.12
C ARG A 176 -26.51 1.90 -3.99
N SER A 177 -26.39 0.61 -3.73
CA SER A 177 -25.40 0.03 -2.83
C SER A 177 -24.27 -0.64 -3.64
N ILE A 178 -23.02 -0.33 -3.31
CA ILE A 178 -21.83 -0.99 -3.84
C ILE A 178 -21.35 -1.97 -2.77
N ASN A 179 -21.31 -3.26 -3.10
CA ASN A 179 -20.84 -4.29 -2.18
C ASN A 179 -19.33 -4.15 -1.95
N VAL A 180 -18.89 -4.40 -0.72
CA VAL A 180 -17.48 -4.39 -0.32
C VAL A 180 -17.08 -5.81 0.05
N ASP A 181 -15.95 -6.29 -0.49
CA ASP A 181 -15.36 -7.56 -0.09
C ASP A 181 -14.39 -7.32 1.07
N GLY A 182 -14.93 -7.48 2.28
CA GLY A 182 -14.19 -7.23 3.51
C GLY A 182 -13.71 -5.79 3.60
N LYS A 183 -12.43 -5.56 3.26
CA LYS A 183 -11.75 -4.26 3.36
C LYS A 183 -11.59 -3.55 2.01
N VAL A 184 -12.08 -4.12 0.91
CA VAL A 184 -11.86 -3.58 -0.44
C VAL A 184 -13.19 -3.44 -1.18
N ALA A 185 -13.49 -2.22 -1.63
CA ALA A 185 -14.61 -1.96 -2.52
C ALA A 185 -14.11 -1.81 -3.95
N ILE A 186 -14.83 -2.38 -4.91
CA ILE A 186 -14.55 -2.19 -6.35
C ILE A 186 -15.60 -1.25 -6.91
N ILE A 187 -15.15 -0.16 -7.54
CA ILE A 187 -16.02 0.81 -8.21
C ILE A 187 -15.65 0.83 -9.69
N ARG A 188 -16.56 0.34 -10.54
CA ARG A 188 -16.36 0.21 -11.98
C ARG A 188 -16.90 1.44 -12.69
N VAL A 189 -16.17 1.95 -13.68
CA VAL A 189 -16.54 3.20 -14.38
C VAL A 189 -17.84 3.03 -15.17
N ASP A 190 -18.07 1.85 -15.76
CA ASP A 190 -19.25 1.55 -16.57
C ASP A 190 -20.57 1.53 -15.76
N GLU A 191 -20.48 1.45 -14.43
CA GLU A 191 -21.63 1.50 -13.52
C GLU A 191 -21.94 2.90 -12.99
N LEU A 192 -21.11 3.90 -13.28
CA LEU A 192 -21.24 5.27 -12.75
C LEU A 192 -22.04 6.17 -13.68
N LYS A 193 -22.92 6.97 -13.10
CA LYS A 193 -23.60 8.07 -13.79
C LYS A 193 -22.85 9.38 -13.61
N GLN A 194 -23.02 10.30 -14.57
CA GLN A 194 -22.50 11.66 -14.46
C GLN A 194 -23.06 12.36 -13.21
N GLY A 195 -22.20 12.98 -12.41
CA GLY A 195 -22.54 13.64 -11.14
C GLY A 195 -22.83 12.68 -9.98
N GLU A 196 -22.72 11.37 -10.16
CA GLU A 196 -22.93 10.41 -9.08
C GLU A 196 -21.79 10.53 -8.06
N LYS A 197 -22.16 10.53 -6.77
CA LYS A 197 -21.22 10.53 -5.65
C LYS A 197 -21.30 9.21 -4.91
N ILE A 198 -20.15 8.69 -4.49
CA ILE A 198 -20.01 7.50 -3.67
C ILE A 198 -19.61 7.95 -2.27
N ALA A 199 -20.46 7.70 -1.28
CA ALA A 199 -20.20 8.04 0.12
C ALA A 199 -19.47 6.90 0.84
N PHE A 200 -18.47 7.27 1.64
CA PHE A 200 -17.68 6.36 2.46
C PHE A 200 -18.12 6.43 3.92
N THR A 201 -18.40 5.27 4.51
CA THR A 201 -18.75 5.15 5.94
C THR A 201 -17.52 5.11 6.85
N LYS A 202 -16.34 4.91 6.25
CA LYS A 202 -15.01 4.90 6.86
C LYS A 202 -14.04 5.59 5.90
N THR A 203 -13.05 6.29 6.43
CA THR A 203 -12.01 6.91 5.61
C THR A 203 -11.20 5.85 4.85
N PRO A 204 -11.13 5.92 3.51
CA PRO A 204 -10.20 5.12 2.71
C PRO A 204 -8.74 5.29 3.14
N LEU A 205 -7.97 4.20 3.12
CA LEU A 205 -6.51 4.21 3.28
C LEU A 205 -5.81 4.61 1.98
N LYS A 206 -6.32 4.14 0.84
CA LYS A 206 -5.78 4.38 -0.50
C LYS A 206 -6.79 3.96 -1.57
N VAL A 207 -6.57 4.47 -2.76
CA VAL A 207 -7.32 4.11 -3.98
C VAL A 207 -6.33 3.63 -5.04
N THR A 208 -6.54 2.44 -5.59
CA THR A 208 -5.64 1.78 -6.56
C THR A 208 -6.42 1.39 -7.82
N PRO A 209 -5.77 1.11 -8.97
CA PRO A 209 -6.49 0.66 -10.16
C PRO A 209 -7.18 -0.68 -9.94
N TRP A 210 -8.37 -0.84 -10.53
CA TRP A 210 -9.02 -2.13 -10.70
C TRP A 210 -8.94 -2.56 -12.17
N ILE A 211 -8.54 -3.81 -12.37
CA ILE A 211 -8.45 -4.44 -13.68
C ILE A 211 -9.33 -5.69 -13.65
N PRO A 212 -10.24 -5.88 -14.63
CA PRO A 212 -11.05 -7.07 -14.73
C PRO A 212 -10.19 -8.33 -14.86
N GLN A 213 -10.59 -9.40 -14.17
CA GLN A 213 -10.02 -10.72 -14.42
C GLN A 213 -10.66 -11.30 -15.68
N SER A 214 -9.83 -11.72 -16.64
CA SER A 214 -10.26 -12.40 -17.88
C SER A 214 -10.56 -13.88 -17.65
#